data_AF-A0A963I4Y3-F1
#
_entry.id   AF-A0A963I4Y3-F1
#
_cell.length_a   1.000
_cell.length_b   1.000
_cell.length_c   1.000
_cell.angle_alpha   90.00
_cell.angle_beta   90.00
_cell.angle_gamma   90.00
#
_symmetry.space_group_name_H-M   'P 1'
#
loop_
_entity.id
_entity.type
_entity.pdbx_description
1 polymer ?
#
loop_
_entity_poly.entity_id
_entity_poly.type
_entity_poly.pdbx_seq_one_letter_code
_entity_poly.pdbx_strand_id
1 'polypeptide(L)'
;MISRLRSALALSAMILLLSACVVAPQRPSPVVDQNKVWQTASLALDQGRQRYEQGDFEGATMWLDEALVLKLSSVGETVEAHKLLAFIACSRGNLSVCREHFRSVLALDSRFELAKAEAGHPMWGPVFIEEKAALAH
;
A
#
# COMPACT_ATOMS: atom_id res chain seq x y z
N MET A 1 41.71 30.23 -52.41
CA MET A 1 40.59 29.86 -51.52
C MET A 1 40.11 28.42 -51.75
N ILE A 2 41.00 27.40 -51.74
CA ILE A 2 40.62 25.99 -52.03
C ILE A 2 41.08 25.01 -50.92
N SER A 3 41.97 25.43 -50.01
CA SER A 3 42.56 24.54 -48.99
C SER A 3 41.73 24.35 -47.71
N ARG A 4 40.88 25.33 -47.34
CA ARG A 4 40.11 25.25 -46.07
C ARG A 4 38.79 24.49 -46.13
N LEU A 5 38.33 24.12 -47.34
CA LEU A 5 37.09 23.35 -47.50
C LEU A 5 37.30 21.83 -47.36
N ARG A 6 38.55 21.36 -47.49
CA ARG A 6 38.90 19.93 -47.38
C ARG A 6 38.99 19.43 -45.94
N SER A 7 39.31 20.30 -44.98
CA SER A 7 39.44 19.92 -43.56
C SER A 7 38.10 19.89 -42.82
N ALA A 8 37.04 20.50 -43.35
CA ALA A 8 35.71 20.46 -42.73
C ALA A 8 34.92 19.18 -43.08
N LEU A 9 35.23 18.51 -44.20
CA LEU A 9 34.58 17.25 -44.56
C LEU A 9 35.22 16.01 -43.92
N ALA A 10 36.40 16.14 -43.31
CA ALA A 10 37.09 15.01 -42.66
C ALA A 10 36.63 14.74 -41.22
N LEU A 11 35.82 15.61 -40.60
CA LEU A 11 35.39 15.45 -39.20
C LEU A 11 33.92 15.02 -39.00
N SER A 12 33.08 15.07 -40.05
CA SER A 12 31.66 14.68 -39.91
C SER A 12 31.37 13.22 -40.30
N ALA A 13 32.37 12.45 -40.72
CA ALA A 13 32.20 11.04 -41.11
C ALA A 13 32.48 10.03 -39.98
N MET A 14 32.63 10.50 -38.73
CA MET A 14 32.97 9.64 -37.57
C MET A 14 32.02 9.86 -36.38
N ILE A 15 30.73 10.13 -36.65
CA ILE A 15 29.65 10.14 -35.64
C ILE A 15 28.42 9.38 -36.18
N LEU A 16 28.64 8.23 -36.80
CA LEU A 16 27.57 7.34 -37.30
C LEU A 16 27.78 5.87 -36.89
N LEU A 17 28.64 5.62 -35.91
CA LEU A 17 28.87 4.29 -35.35
C LEU A 17 28.61 4.37 -33.85
N LEU A 18 27.45 3.85 -33.41
CA LEU A 18 27.05 3.43 -32.04
C LEU A 18 25.66 3.96 -31.63
N SER A 19 24.59 3.46 -32.26
CA SER A 19 23.30 3.31 -31.56
C SER A 19 22.39 2.32 -32.29
N ALA A 20 22.83 1.07 -32.40
CA ALA A 20 21.91 -0.03 -32.66
C ALA A 20 21.35 -0.50 -31.31
N CYS A 21 20.28 0.15 -30.84
CA CYS A 21 19.48 -0.39 -29.74
C CYS A 21 18.76 -1.63 -30.29
N VAL A 22 19.21 -2.82 -29.89
CA VAL A 22 18.43 -4.04 -30.12
C VAL A 22 17.18 -3.94 -29.26
N VAL A 23 16.04 -3.67 -29.88
CA VAL A 23 14.73 -3.80 -29.22
C VAL A 23 14.43 -5.28 -29.23
N ALA A 24 14.59 -5.94 -28.08
CA ALA A 24 14.09 -7.29 -27.90
C ALA A 24 12.58 -7.29 -28.19
N PRO A 25 12.04 -8.25 -28.96
CA PRO A 25 10.61 -8.38 -29.13
C PRO A 25 10.00 -8.59 -27.75
N GLN A 26 9.21 -7.63 -27.29
CA GLN A 26 8.40 -7.80 -26.08
C GLN A 26 7.49 -8.99 -26.37
N ARG A 27 7.72 -10.12 -25.69
CA ARG A 27 6.70 -11.17 -25.65
C ARG A 27 5.45 -10.47 -25.12
N PRO A 28 4.30 -10.57 -25.79
CA PRO A 28 3.07 -10.07 -25.21
C PRO A 28 2.95 -10.74 -23.83
N SER A 29 3.03 -9.95 -22.77
CA SER A 29 2.66 -10.43 -21.45
C SER A 29 1.26 -11.03 -21.59
N PRO A 30 0.98 -12.20 -21.01
CA PRO A 30 -0.39 -12.69 -20.98
C PRO A 30 -1.25 -11.54 -20.48
N VAL A 31 -2.25 -11.15 -21.28
CA VAL A 31 -3.24 -10.15 -20.90
C VAL A 31 -4.05 -10.82 -19.80
N VAL A 32 -3.55 -10.70 -18.58
CA VAL A 32 -4.28 -11.04 -17.38
C VAL A 32 -5.41 -10.02 -17.33
N ASP A 33 -6.64 -10.51 -17.36
CA ASP A 33 -7.82 -9.69 -17.11
C ASP A 33 -7.67 -9.06 -15.73
N GLN A 34 -7.27 -7.79 -15.69
CA GLN A 34 -7.03 -7.08 -14.44
C GLN A 34 -8.31 -7.07 -13.60
N ASN A 35 -9.49 -7.08 -14.22
CA ASN A 35 -10.76 -7.13 -13.50
C ASN A 35 -10.99 -8.45 -12.75
N LYS A 36 -10.31 -9.54 -13.15
CA LYS A 36 -10.45 -10.88 -12.55
C LYS A 36 -9.38 -11.21 -11.51
N VAL A 37 -8.26 -10.48 -11.51
CA VAL A 37 -7.22 -10.59 -10.46
C VAL A 37 -7.70 -9.99 -9.15
N TRP A 38 -8.61 -9.02 -9.19
CA TRP A 38 -8.94 -8.16 -8.06
C TRP A 38 -9.85 -8.72 -6.97
N GLN A 39 -10.28 -9.97 -6.99
CA GLN A 39 -11.51 -10.31 -6.25
C GLN A 39 -11.37 -11.49 -5.29
N THR A 40 -10.36 -11.44 -4.44
CA THR A 40 -10.51 -12.06 -3.11
C THR A 40 -10.28 -10.98 -2.07
N ALA A 41 -11.12 -10.94 -1.03
CA ALA A 41 -10.95 -10.02 0.08
C ALA A 41 -9.54 -10.15 0.71
N SER A 42 -9.01 -11.38 0.74
CA SER A 42 -7.65 -11.67 1.24
C SER A 42 -6.55 -11.01 0.40
N LEU A 43 -6.66 -11.03 -0.94
CA LEU A 43 -5.71 -10.29 -1.79
C LEU A 43 -5.77 -8.77 -1.54
N ALA A 44 -6.97 -8.20 -1.36
CA ALA A 44 -7.11 -6.79 -1.03
C ALA A 44 -6.46 -6.47 0.34
N LEU A 45 -6.62 -7.33 1.34
CA LEU A 45 -5.94 -7.19 2.63
C LEU A 45 -4.41 -7.24 2.49
N ASP A 46 -3.88 -8.17 1.71
CA ASP A 46 -2.44 -8.28 1.44
C ASP A 46 -1.90 -7.01 0.76
N GLN A 47 -2.64 -6.48 -0.21
CA GLN A 47 -2.31 -5.22 -0.89
C GLN A 47 -2.35 -4.01 0.06
N GLY A 48 -3.28 -4.00 1.01
CA GLY A 48 -3.37 -2.99 2.06
C GLY A 48 -2.19 -3.07 3.04
N ARG A 49 -1.84 -4.27 3.48
CA ARG A 49 -0.69 -4.54 4.36
C ARG A 49 0.62 -4.08 3.73
N GLN A 50 0.87 -4.51 2.50
CA GLN A 50 2.09 -4.17 1.78
C GLN A 50 2.28 -2.65 1.66
N ARG A 51 1.20 -1.91 1.37
CA ARG A 51 1.27 -0.45 1.27
C ARG A 51 1.45 0.23 2.62
N TYR A 52 0.79 -0.29 3.67
CA TYR A 52 0.98 0.20 5.03
C TYR A 52 2.45 0.10 5.46
N GLU A 53 3.07 -1.05 5.20
CA GLU A 53 4.49 -1.30 5.49
C GLU A 53 5.43 -0.38 4.70
N GLN A 54 5.03 0.03 3.50
CA GLN A 54 5.77 0.99 2.66
C GLN A 54 5.53 2.46 3.07
N GLY A 55 4.62 2.72 4.00
CA GLY A 55 4.21 4.08 4.38
C GLY A 55 3.24 4.76 3.40
N ASP A 56 2.75 4.03 2.39
CA ASP A 56 1.68 4.49 1.51
C ASP A 56 0.33 4.33 2.22
N PHE A 57 0.05 5.23 3.17
CA PHE A 57 -1.16 5.15 4.00
C PHE A 57 -2.44 5.44 3.23
N GLU A 58 -2.39 6.25 2.16
CA GLU A 58 -3.53 6.51 1.31
C GLU A 58 -3.93 5.25 0.53
N GLY A 59 -2.96 4.63 -0.15
CA GLY A 59 -3.20 3.37 -0.85
C GLY A 59 -3.55 2.23 0.11
N ALA A 60 -2.91 2.16 1.28
CA ALA A 60 -3.26 1.18 2.31
C ALA A 60 -4.73 1.30 2.72
N THR A 61 -5.20 2.53 3.01
CA THR A 61 -6.60 2.78 3.40
C THR A 61 -7.56 2.26 2.32
N MET A 62 -7.32 2.61 1.06
CA MET A 62 -8.15 2.17 -0.07
C MET A 62 -8.27 0.65 -0.15
N TRP A 63 -7.15 -0.07 -0.04
CA TRP A 63 -7.14 -1.53 -0.15
C TRP A 63 -7.73 -2.24 1.07
N LEU A 64 -7.51 -1.70 2.27
CA LEU A 64 -8.08 -2.24 3.50
C LEU A 64 -9.60 -2.04 3.54
N ASP A 65 -10.10 -0.88 3.08
CA ASP A 65 -11.54 -0.65 2.93
C ASP A 65 -12.16 -1.59 1.90
N GLU A 66 -11.51 -1.79 0.75
CA GLU A 66 -11.95 -2.76 -0.26
C GLU A 66 -12.00 -4.18 0.32
N ALA A 67 -11.01 -4.58 1.11
CA ALA A 67 -11.00 -5.88 1.78
C ALA A 67 -12.21 -6.07 2.70
N LEU A 68 -12.58 -5.03 3.46
CA LEU A 68 -13.77 -5.04 4.30
C LEU A 68 -15.07 -5.12 3.47
N VAL A 69 -15.16 -4.38 2.36
CA VAL A 69 -16.31 -4.40 1.43
C VAL A 69 -16.50 -5.79 0.80
N LEU A 70 -15.40 -6.42 0.37
CA LEU A 70 -15.38 -7.76 -0.22
C LEU A 70 -15.66 -8.88 0.79
N LYS A 71 -15.76 -8.56 2.09
CA LYS A 71 -16.00 -9.46 3.22
C LYS A 71 -14.90 -10.52 3.37
N LEU A 72 -13.97 -10.23 4.27
CA LEU A 72 -12.90 -11.15 4.65
C LEU A 72 -13.43 -12.47 5.21
N SER A 73 -12.66 -13.53 4.97
CA SER A 73 -13.12 -14.90 5.22
C SER A 73 -13.06 -15.29 6.70
N SER A 74 -12.21 -14.61 7.47
CA SER A 74 -12.01 -14.87 8.88
C SER A 74 -12.11 -13.60 9.73
N VAL A 75 -12.53 -13.78 10.98
CA VAL A 75 -12.55 -12.70 11.98
C VAL A 75 -11.16 -12.08 12.17
N GLY A 76 -10.11 -12.91 12.15
CA GLY A 76 -8.73 -12.45 12.30
C GLY A 76 -8.30 -11.49 11.19
N GLU A 77 -8.65 -11.80 9.94
CA GLU A 77 -8.40 -10.90 8.81
C GLU A 77 -9.19 -9.58 8.95
N THR A 78 -10.46 -9.63 9.36
CA THR A 78 -11.27 -8.41 9.58
C THR A 78 -10.72 -7.56 10.72
N VAL A 79 -10.27 -8.19 11.81
CA VAL A 79 -9.59 -7.53 12.93
C VAL A 79 -8.31 -6.87 12.47
N GLU A 80 -7.51 -7.56 11.65
CA GLU A 80 -6.28 -6.98 11.11
C GLU A 80 -6.55 -5.76 10.23
N ALA A 81 -7.53 -5.83 9.33
CA ALA A 81 -7.91 -4.72 8.46
C ALA A 81 -8.32 -3.48 9.27
N HIS A 82 -9.23 -3.64 10.24
CA HIS A 82 -9.63 -2.55 11.11
C HIS A 82 -8.49 -2.04 11.99
N LYS A 83 -7.61 -2.91 12.51
CA LYS A 83 -6.44 -2.49 13.30
C LYS A 83 -5.52 -1.56 12.50
N LEU A 84 -5.19 -1.94 11.25
CA LEU A 84 -4.34 -1.12 10.39
C LEU A 84 -5.01 0.22 10.04
N LEU A 85 -6.31 0.21 9.73
CA LEU A 85 -7.07 1.44 9.50
C LEU A 85 -7.11 2.35 10.75
N ALA A 86 -7.24 1.77 11.95
CA ALA A 86 -7.14 2.52 13.20
C ALA A 86 -5.77 3.19 13.35
N PHE A 87 -4.68 2.45 13.11
CA PHE A 87 -3.32 2.99 13.19
C PHE A 87 -3.10 4.14 12.20
N ILE A 88 -3.56 3.99 10.96
CA ILE A 88 -3.50 5.05 9.94
C ILE A 88 -4.31 6.28 10.39
N ALA A 89 -5.54 6.09 10.86
CA ALA A 89 -6.40 7.20 11.26
C ALA A 89 -5.82 7.96 12.46
N CYS A 90 -5.30 7.23 13.45
CA CYS A 90 -4.64 7.83 14.61
C CYS A 90 -3.37 8.61 14.23
N SER A 91 -2.51 8.05 13.36
CA SER A 91 -1.28 8.75 12.93
C SER A 91 -1.55 10.03 12.13
N ARG A 92 -2.73 10.13 11.50
CA ARG A 92 -3.21 11.33 10.80
C ARG A 92 -4.00 12.30 11.68
N GLY A 93 -4.18 12.00 12.97
CA GLY A 93 -4.94 12.82 13.91
C GLY A 93 -6.47 12.73 13.77
N ASN A 94 -6.99 11.80 12.98
CA ASN A 94 -8.43 11.56 12.85
C ASN A 94 -8.93 10.62 13.96
N LEU A 95 -9.05 11.15 15.18
CA LEU A 95 -9.36 10.36 16.36
C LEU A 95 -10.78 9.77 16.36
N SER A 96 -11.75 10.37 15.65
CA SER A 96 -13.09 9.77 15.54
C SER A 96 -13.03 8.44 14.80
N VAL A 97 -12.44 8.45 13.59
CA VAL A 97 -12.28 7.25 12.76
C VAL A 97 -11.36 6.23 13.43
N CYS A 98 -10.30 6.68 14.11
CA CYS A 98 -9.43 5.77 14.85
C CYS A 98 -10.21 4.99 15.93
N ARG A 99 -11.03 5.67 16.74
CA ARG A 99 -11.88 5.02 17.74
C ARG A 99 -12.89 4.07 17.12
N GLU A 100 -13.54 4.47 16.03
CA GLU A 100 -14.52 3.63 15.33
C GLU A 100 -13.92 2.30 14.89
N HIS A 101 -12.72 2.31 14.30
CA HIS A 101 -12.06 1.07 13.92
C HIS A 101 -11.64 0.21 15.13
N PHE A 102 -11.15 0.81 16.22
CA PHE A 102 -10.88 0.04 17.44
C PHE A 102 -12.14 -0.55 18.07
N ARG A 103 -13.27 0.15 18.04
CA ARG A 103 -14.57 -0.40 18.44
C ARG A 103 -14.96 -1.59 17.58
N SER A 104 -14.78 -1.50 16.26
CA SER A 104 -15.02 -2.63 15.36
C SER A 104 -14.12 -3.83 15.70
N VAL A 105 -12.84 -3.60 15.97
CA VAL A 105 -11.92 -4.66 16.43
C VAL A 105 -12.44 -5.33 17.70
N LEU A 106 -12.79 -4.55 18.72
CA LEU A 106 -13.22 -5.07 20.01
C LEU A 106 -14.64 -5.68 19.98
N ALA A 107 -15.48 -5.27 19.04
CA ALA A 107 -16.77 -5.89 18.78
C ALA A 107 -16.62 -7.27 18.11
N LEU A 108 -15.59 -7.43 17.26
CA LEU A 108 -15.26 -8.70 16.60
C LEU A 108 -14.54 -9.67 17.54
N ASP A 109 -13.65 -9.15 18.39
CA ASP A 109 -12.92 -9.89 19.42
C ASP A 109 -12.79 -9.04 20.69
N SER A 110 -13.67 -9.28 21.67
CA SER A 110 -13.70 -8.54 22.94
C SER A 110 -12.47 -8.78 23.82
N ARG A 111 -11.70 -9.83 23.53
CA ARG A 111 -10.47 -10.17 24.24
C ARG A 111 -9.22 -9.69 23.50
N PHE A 112 -9.38 -9.03 22.35
CA PHE A 112 -8.28 -8.56 21.54
C PHE A 112 -7.31 -7.70 22.37
N GLU A 113 -6.02 -7.92 22.13
CA GLU A 113 -4.93 -7.14 22.69
C GLU A 113 -4.01 -6.69 21.56
N LEU A 114 -3.58 -5.43 21.63
CA LEU A 114 -2.45 -4.97 20.83
C LEU A 114 -1.16 -5.68 21.27
N ALA A 115 -0.27 -5.95 20.31
CA ALA A 115 1.05 -6.43 20.66
C ALA A 115 1.78 -5.40 21.52
N LYS A 116 2.72 -5.83 22.37
CA LYS A 116 3.41 -4.95 23.33
C LYS A 116 4.02 -3.70 22.67
N ALA A 117 4.61 -3.86 21.48
CA ALA A 117 5.18 -2.75 20.72
C ALA A 117 4.11 -1.78 20.18
N GLU A 118 2.96 -2.30 19.79
CA GLU A 118 1.83 -1.50 19.29
C GLU A 118 1.14 -0.76 20.45
N ALA A 119 0.91 -1.42 21.58
CA ALA A 119 0.24 -0.84 22.75
C ALA A 119 1.02 0.33 23.38
N GLY A 120 2.35 0.29 23.29
CA GLY A 120 3.22 1.37 23.80
C GLY A 120 3.31 2.61 22.90
N HIS A 121 2.64 2.61 21.73
CA HIS A 121 2.77 3.70 20.78
C HIS A 121 1.94 4.93 21.23
N PRO A 122 2.53 6.14 21.27
CA PRO A 122 1.91 7.30 21.89
C PRO A 122 0.63 7.78 21.18
N MET A 123 0.48 7.52 19.88
CA MET A 123 -0.66 8.04 19.10
C MET A 123 -1.92 7.18 19.17
N TRP A 124 -1.80 5.85 19.29
CA TRP A 124 -2.95 4.94 19.24
C TRP A 124 -3.09 4.05 20.48
N GLY A 125 -2.01 3.85 21.25
CA GLY A 125 -2.06 3.09 22.50
C GLY A 125 -3.10 3.63 23.48
N PRO A 126 -3.09 4.93 23.82
CA PRO A 126 -4.10 5.52 24.69
C PRO A 126 -5.53 5.36 24.16
N VAL A 127 -5.73 5.57 22.85
CA VAL A 127 -7.05 5.44 22.22
C VAL A 127 -7.59 4.01 22.32
N PHE A 128 -6.75 3.00 22.08
CA PHE A 128 -7.14 1.60 22.24
C PHE A 128 -7.52 1.27 23.68
N ILE A 129 -6.74 1.75 24.66
CA ILE A 129 -7.02 1.54 26.09
C ILE A 129 -8.36 2.15 26.49
N GLU A 130 -8.63 3.38 26.04
CA GLU A 130 -9.91 4.07 26.29
C GLU A 130 -11.10 3.29 25.72
N GLU A 131 -11.02 2.87 24.46
CA GLU A 131 -12.11 2.12 23.81
C GLU A 131 -12.35 0.75 24.46
N LYS A 132 -11.27 0.09 24.90
CA LYS A 132 -11.38 -1.17 25.62
C LYS A 132 -12.00 -1.01 27.00
N ALA A 133 -11.63 0.04 27.73
CA ALA A 133 -12.26 0.34 29.02
C ALA A 133 -13.74 0.68 28.86
N ALA A 134 -14.13 1.38 27.79
CA ALA A 134 -15.52 1.73 27.50
C ALA A 134 -16.43 0.52 27.26
N LEU A 135 -15.90 -0.60 26.75
CA LEU A 135 -16.66 -1.83 26.55
C LEU A 135 -16.78 -2.72 27.79
N ALA A 136 -16.03 -2.44 28.84
CA ALA A 136 -16.08 -3.20 30.09
C ALA A 136 -17.22 -2.75 31.04
N HIS A 137 -17.98 -1.72 30.65
CA HIS A 137 -19.10 -1.14 31.38
C HIS A 137 -20.43 -1.48 30.69
#